data_AF-A0A926BRW4-F1
#
_entry.id   AF-A0A926BRW4-F1
#
_cell.length_a   1.000
_cell.length_b   1.000
_cell.length_c   1.000
_cell.angle_alpha   90.00
_cell.angle_beta   90.00
_cell.angle_gamma   90.00
#
_symmetry.space_group_name_H-M   'P 1'
#
loop_
_entity.id
_entity.type
_entity.pdbx_description
1 polymer ?
#
loop_
_entity_poly.entity_id
_entity_poly.type
_entity_poly.pdbx_seq_one_letter_code
_entity_poly.pdbx_strand_id
1 'polypeptide(L)'
;REFVLAHELPVVVKANGLAAGKGVVVATTHDEALAAVNVMLSGNAFGDAGTTVVIEEFLNGEEVSVFAISDGNDYVLLAPSQDHKRVGDGDTGPNTGGMGAYAPAPIMNDTLLERVSNGIIGPALRGMQVEGTPFIGCLFAGLMVDGDEARVVEFNCRFGDPETEVILPLYRGDFAALLRAAAQSSIASLEPARSTGSAAAIVMASDGYPASYTTGMAITGVDDASSEQGIVVFHAGTKLVGDTLVTNGGRVLAVTAFDENDSLDGVVRRAYDAVAKIEFNGAHYRHDIAHRALDRVR
;
A
#
# COMPACT_ATOMS: atom_id res chain seq x y z
N ARG A 1 10.68 -12.01 -27.08
CA ARG A 1 11.47 -13.26 -27.00
C ARG A 1 12.96 -12.99 -27.00
N GLU A 2 13.53 -12.38 -28.06
CA GLU A 2 14.97 -12.06 -28.13
C GLU A 2 15.44 -11.25 -26.92
N PHE A 3 14.71 -10.17 -26.57
CA PHE A 3 14.98 -9.38 -25.37
C PHE A 3 15.04 -10.23 -24.09
N VAL A 4 14.04 -11.11 -23.86
CA VAL A 4 14.00 -12.00 -22.67
C VAL A 4 15.23 -12.89 -22.61
N LEU A 5 15.60 -13.55 -23.70
CA LEU A 5 16.73 -14.49 -23.74
C LEU A 5 18.09 -13.81 -23.56
N ALA A 6 18.19 -12.52 -23.89
CA ALA A 6 19.38 -11.72 -23.70
C ALA A 6 19.42 -11.00 -22.34
N HIS A 7 18.34 -11.01 -21.57
CA HIS A 7 18.24 -10.32 -20.29
C HIS A 7 18.76 -11.16 -19.13
N GLU A 8 19.34 -10.51 -18.12
CA GLU A 8 19.76 -11.16 -16.88
C GLU A 8 18.55 -11.62 -16.06
N LEU A 9 18.74 -12.66 -15.25
CA LEU A 9 17.73 -13.23 -14.37
C LEU A 9 18.03 -12.87 -12.91
N PRO A 10 17.00 -12.73 -12.06
CA PRO A 10 15.57 -12.81 -12.38
C PRO A 10 15.09 -11.59 -13.21
N VAL A 11 14.00 -11.77 -13.96
CA VAL A 11 13.40 -10.74 -14.83
C VAL A 11 11.93 -10.54 -14.47
N VAL A 12 11.47 -9.30 -14.52
CA VAL A 12 10.07 -8.97 -14.22
C VAL A 12 9.30 -8.77 -15.52
N VAL A 13 8.18 -9.47 -15.66
CA VAL A 13 7.25 -9.32 -16.80
C VAL A 13 5.95 -8.72 -16.28
N LYS A 14 5.56 -7.57 -16.82
CA LYS A 14 4.34 -6.84 -16.44
C LYS A 14 3.41 -6.72 -17.64
N ALA A 15 2.11 -6.92 -17.43
CA ALA A 15 1.08 -6.56 -18.41
C ALA A 15 0.88 -5.04 -18.43
N ASN A 16 0.78 -4.44 -19.63
CA ASN A 16 0.48 -3.02 -19.76
C ASN A 16 -1.03 -2.77 -19.64
N GLY A 17 -1.48 -2.46 -18.43
CA GLY A 17 -2.85 -2.08 -18.11
C GLY A 17 -3.26 -2.48 -16.68
N LEU A 18 -4.51 -2.17 -16.30
CA LEU A 18 -4.99 -2.37 -14.94
C LEU A 18 -5.36 -3.84 -14.67
N ALA A 19 -4.41 -4.61 -14.16
CA ALA A 19 -4.58 -6.03 -13.83
C ALA A 19 -4.80 -6.29 -12.33
N ALA A 20 -5.19 -5.27 -11.54
CA ALA A 20 -5.45 -5.36 -10.10
C ALA A 20 -4.35 -6.10 -9.30
N GLY A 21 -3.08 -5.81 -9.59
CA GLY A 21 -1.92 -6.42 -8.94
C GLY A 21 -1.59 -7.86 -9.36
N LYS A 22 -2.35 -8.45 -10.29
CA LYS A 22 -2.16 -9.83 -10.80
C LYS A 22 -1.41 -9.90 -12.14
N GLY A 23 -1.05 -8.73 -12.70
CA GLY A 23 -0.38 -8.62 -13.99
C GLY A 23 1.15 -8.58 -13.91
N VAL A 24 1.76 -9.02 -12.81
CA VAL A 24 3.22 -8.97 -12.60
C VAL A 24 3.74 -10.37 -12.29
N VAL A 25 4.77 -10.80 -13.00
CA VAL A 25 5.47 -12.08 -12.77
C VAL A 25 6.96 -11.81 -12.62
N VAL A 26 7.53 -12.26 -11.50
CA VAL A 26 8.99 -12.32 -11.31
C VAL A 26 9.44 -13.70 -11.74
N ALA A 27 10.14 -13.79 -12.87
CA ALA A 27 10.61 -15.03 -13.45
C ALA A 27 12.08 -15.27 -13.08
N THR A 28 12.37 -16.45 -12.54
CA THR A 28 13.71 -16.89 -12.15
C THR A 28 14.40 -17.69 -13.25
N THR A 29 13.65 -18.07 -14.29
CA THR A 29 14.17 -18.70 -15.51
C THR A 29 13.65 -18.00 -16.75
N HIS A 30 14.39 -18.10 -17.87
CA HIS A 30 13.93 -17.55 -19.14
C HIS A 30 12.65 -18.24 -19.64
N ASP A 31 12.46 -19.53 -19.35
CA ASP A 31 11.26 -20.27 -19.74
C ASP A 31 10.03 -19.76 -18.98
N GLU A 32 10.15 -19.48 -17.67
CA GLU A 32 9.11 -18.82 -16.89
C GLU A 32 8.75 -17.45 -17.47
N ALA A 33 9.76 -16.64 -17.82
CA ALA A 33 9.56 -15.31 -18.39
C ALA A 33 8.84 -15.38 -19.75
N LEU A 34 9.25 -16.31 -20.62
CA LEU A 34 8.61 -16.53 -21.92
C LEU A 34 7.18 -17.04 -21.77
N ALA A 35 6.93 -17.93 -20.80
CA ALA A 35 5.59 -18.39 -20.50
C ALA A 35 4.69 -17.23 -20.02
N ALA A 36 5.20 -16.37 -19.13
CA ALA A 36 4.49 -15.19 -18.65
C ALA A 36 4.15 -14.22 -19.79
N VAL A 37 5.11 -13.92 -20.66
CA VAL A 37 4.90 -13.08 -21.86
C VAL A 37 3.80 -13.66 -22.75
N ASN A 38 3.85 -14.97 -23.04
CA ASN A 38 2.86 -15.63 -23.89
C ASN A 38 1.45 -15.59 -23.27
N VAL A 39 1.35 -15.83 -21.96
CA VAL A 39 0.06 -15.77 -21.24
C VAL A 39 -0.50 -14.34 -21.29
N MET A 40 0.31 -13.33 -20.98
CA MET A 40 -0.13 -11.94 -20.98
C MET A 40 -0.53 -11.45 -22.37
N LEU A 41 0.22 -11.82 -23.42
CA LEU A 41 -0.05 -11.43 -24.82
C LEU A 41 -1.15 -12.25 -25.51
N SER A 42 -1.60 -13.36 -24.93
CA SER A 42 -2.64 -14.21 -25.54
C SER A 42 -4.05 -13.58 -25.54
N GLY A 43 -4.23 -12.41 -24.91
CA GLY A 43 -5.50 -11.67 -24.84
C GLY A 43 -6.57 -12.29 -23.93
N ASN A 44 -6.41 -13.54 -23.49
CA ASN A 44 -7.44 -14.27 -22.75
C ASN A 44 -7.46 -14.01 -21.23
N ALA A 45 -6.36 -13.52 -20.65
CA ALA A 45 -6.22 -13.42 -19.19
C ALA A 45 -6.58 -12.03 -18.61
N PHE A 46 -6.47 -10.95 -19.40
CA PHE A 46 -6.53 -9.57 -18.87
C PHE A 46 -7.32 -8.57 -19.74
N GLY A 47 -8.08 -9.02 -20.75
CA GLY A 47 -8.82 -8.13 -21.66
C GLY A 47 -7.89 -7.22 -22.48
N ASP A 48 -8.27 -5.96 -22.73
CA ASP A 48 -7.47 -4.99 -23.51
C ASP A 48 -6.10 -4.68 -22.89
N ALA A 49 -5.92 -4.94 -21.58
CA ALA A 49 -4.66 -4.81 -20.86
C ALA A 49 -3.60 -5.87 -21.23
N GLY A 50 -3.93 -6.82 -22.13
CA GLY A 50 -3.06 -7.92 -22.55
C GLY A 50 -2.38 -7.75 -23.91
N THR A 51 -2.35 -6.55 -24.50
CA THR A 51 -1.77 -6.37 -25.86
C THR A 51 -0.31 -5.93 -25.86
N THR A 52 0.17 -5.42 -24.73
CA THR A 52 1.55 -4.95 -24.55
C THR A 52 2.07 -5.46 -23.21
N VAL A 53 3.35 -5.82 -23.17
CA VAL A 53 4.05 -6.19 -21.93
C VAL A 53 5.26 -5.29 -21.74
N VAL A 54 5.58 -5.02 -20.48
CA VAL A 54 6.81 -4.35 -20.07
C VAL A 54 7.71 -5.40 -19.43
N ILE A 55 8.98 -5.44 -19.84
CA ILE A 55 9.98 -6.36 -19.31
C ILE A 55 11.06 -5.51 -18.66
N GLU A 56 11.28 -5.72 -17.37
CA GLU A 56 12.14 -4.89 -16.53
C GLU A 56 13.16 -5.74 -15.79
N GLU A 57 14.26 -5.09 -15.42
CA GLU A 57 15.21 -5.67 -14.47
C GLU A 57 14.52 -6.00 -13.14
N PHE A 58 14.98 -7.05 -12.46
CA PHE A 58 14.56 -7.29 -11.09
C PHE A 58 15.31 -6.36 -10.12
N LEU A 59 14.54 -5.63 -9.32
CA LEU A 59 15.07 -4.75 -8.29
C LEU A 59 15.15 -5.52 -6.97
N ASN A 60 16.35 -5.66 -6.41
CA ASN A 60 16.53 -6.12 -5.03
C ASN A 60 16.11 -5.02 -4.05
N GLY A 61 15.72 -5.41 -2.84
CA GLY A 61 15.42 -4.47 -1.75
C GLY A 61 14.12 -4.77 -1.01
N GLU A 62 13.64 -3.77 -0.28
CA GLU A 62 12.33 -3.77 0.37
C GLU A 62 11.40 -2.75 -0.32
N GLU A 63 10.14 -3.12 -0.49
CA GLU A 63 9.13 -2.22 -1.06
C GLU A 63 8.72 -1.13 -0.04
N VAL A 64 8.58 0.11 -0.50
CA VAL A 64 8.08 1.24 0.27
C VAL A 64 7.14 2.07 -0.59
N SER A 65 6.03 2.51 -0.01
CA SER A 65 5.06 3.41 -0.62
C SER A 65 5.30 4.85 -0.16
N VAL A 66 5.52 5.77 -1.11
CA VAL A 66 5.60 7.21 -0.86
C VAL A 66 4.45 7.91 -1.55
N PHE A 67 3.76 8.79 -0.82
CA PHE A 67 2.57 9.49 -1.30
C PHE A 67 2.81 10.99 -1.38
N ALA A 68 2.37 11.60 -2.47
CA ALA A 68 2.40 13.04 -2.67
C ALA A 68 1.00 13.54 -3.04
N ILE A 69 0.48 14.52 -2.31
CA ILE A 69 -0.68 15.29 -2.75
C ILE A 69 -0.16 16.48 -3.56
N SER A 70 -0.48 16.51 -4.85
CA SER A 70 -0.04 17.57 -5.77
C SER A 70 -1.21 18.42 -6.26
N ASP A 71 -0.92 19.70 -6.50
CA ASP A 71 -1.85 20.69 -7.04
C ASP A 71 -1.57 21.06 -8.51
N GLY A 72 -0.67 20.29 -9.15
CA GLY A 72 -0.17 20.51 -10.50
C GLY A 72 1.09 21.37 -10.59
N ASN A 73 1.45 22.09 -9.52
CA ASN A 73 2.64 22.94 -9.46
C ASN A 73 3.54 22.62 -8.26
N ASP A 74 2.93 22.36 -7.10
CA ASP A 74 3.57 22.04 -5.83
C ASP A 74 2.98 20.73 -5.25
N TYR A 75 3.59 20.21 -4.19
CA TYR A 75 3.14 18.99 -3.54
C TYR A 75 3.52 18.89 -2.06
N VAL A 76 2.71 18.14 -1.31
CA VAL A 76 3.01 17.72 0.07
C VAL A 76 3.23 16.22 0.10
N LEU A 77 4.35 15.79 0.65
CA LEU A 77 4.60 14.38 0.96
C LEU A 77 3.88 13.97 2.25
N LEU A 78 3.24 12.80 2.21
CA LEU A 78 2.73 12.11 3.40
C LEU A 78 3.79 11.16 3.98
N ALA A 79 3.52 10.60 5.16
CA ALA A 79 4.42 9.64 5.80
C ALA A 79 4.69 8.44 4.87
N PRO A 80 5.94 7.99 4.69
CA PRO A 80 6.23 6.78 3.92
C PRO A 80 5.68 5.57 4.67
N SER A 81 5.19 4.58 3.95
CA SER A 81 4.59 3.38 4.55
C SER A 81 5.10 2.11 3.86
N GLN A 82 4.96 0.98 4.53
CA GLN A 82 5.19 -0.33 3.94
C GLN A 82 3.97 -1.20 4.21
N ASP A 83 3.51 -1.91 3.17
CA ASP A 83 2.40 -2.84 3.24
C ASP A 83 2.89 -4.30 3.27
N HIS A 84 1.98 -5.18 3.67
CA HIS A 84 2.22 -6.62 3.69
C HIS A 84 1.28 -7.32 2.71
N LYS A 85 1.73 -7.48 1.46
CA LYS A 85 0.90 -8.04 0.37
C LYS A 85 0.55 -9.52 0.54
N ARG A 86 1.43 -10.32 1.15
CA ARG A 86 1.25 -11.78 1.25
C ARG A 86 0.22 -12.14 2.31
N VAL A 87 -0.61 -13.15 2.05
CA VAL A 87 -1.73 -13.53 2.92
C VAL A 87 -1.30 -14.12 4.26
N GLY A 88 -0.14 -14.81 4.29
CA GLY A 88 0.35 -15.54 5.45
C GLY A 88 1.56 -14.87 6.09
N ASP A 89 1.77 -15.20 7.36
CA ASP A 89 2.96 -14.83 8.14
C ASP A 89 4.24 -15.29 7.43
N GLY A 90 5.35 -14.57 7.67
CA GLY A 90 6.63 -14.80 7.01
C GLY A 90 6.59 -14.48 5.51
N ASP A 91 5.67 -13.62 5.09
CA ASP A 91 5.42 -13.25 3.69
C ASP A 91 5.15 -14.46 2.77
N THR A 92 4.34 -15.41 3.27
CA THR A 92 4.01 -16.66 2.58
C THR A 92 2.62 -16.63 1.91
N GLY A 93 2.39 -17.58 0.99
CA GLY A 93 1.10 -17.73 0.29
C GLY A 93 0.90 -16.72 -0.85
N PRO A 94 -0.29 -16.65 -1.46
CA PRO A 94 -0.58 -15.75 -2.58
C PRO A 94 -0.50 -14.26 -2.19
N ASN A 95 -0.25 -13.40 -3.19
CA ASN A 95 -0.42 -11.96 -3.05
C ASN A 95 -1.89 -11.60 -2.85
N THR A 96 -2.12 -10.56 -2.06
CA THR A 96 -3.43 -10.00 -1.73
C THR A 96 -3.46 -8.52 -2.11
N GLY A 97 -4.52 -7.81 -1.74
CA GLY A 97 -4.56 -6.35 -1.80
C GLY A 97 -3.82 -5.67 -0.65
N GLY A 98 -3.27 -6.43 0.31
CA GLY A 98 -2.60 -5.94 1.53
C GLY A 98 -3.27 -6.49 2.78
N MET A 99 -2.50 -7.15 3.65
CA MET A 99 -2.94 -7.72 4.93
C MET A 99 -2.64 -6.82 6.14
N GLY A 100 -1.99 -5.69 5.90
CA GLY A 100 -1.67 -4.70 6.90
C GLY A 100 -0.63 -3.72 6.36
N ALA A 101 -0.47 -2.61 7.05
CA ALA A 101 0.53 -1.60 6.73
C ALA A 101 0.99 -0.90 8.00
N TYR A 102 2.11 -0.20 7.90
CA TYR A 102 2.60 0.66 8.98
C TYR A 102 3.30 1.91 8.43
N ALA A 103 3.33 2.95 9.25
CA ALA A 103 3.98 4.22 8.95
C ALA A 103 4.53 4.87 10.24
N PRO A 104 5.63 5.66 10.15
CA PRO A 104 6.51 5.76 9.00
C PRO A 104 7.32 4.48 8.79
N ALA A 105 7.69 4.17 7.54
CA ALA A 105 8.58 3.05 7.22
C ALA A 105 10.05 3.39 7.56
N PRO A 106 10.70 2.74 8.56
CA PRO A 106 12.04 3.16 9.02
C PRO A 106 13.16 3.02 7.98
N ILE A 107 12.98 2.16 6.98
CA ILE A 107 13.92 2.04 5.86
C ILE A 107 13.96 3.32 5.00
N MET A 108 12.88 4.11 5.02
CA MET A 108 12.78 5.41 4.36
C MET A 108 13.05 6.54 5.37
N ASN A 109 14.32 6.69 5.76
CA ASN A 109 14.73 7.78 6.63
C ASN A 109 14.59 9.16 5.95
N ASP A 110 14.69 10.24 6.73
CA ASP A 110 14.48 11.61 6.23
C ASP A 110 15.41 11.98 5.05
N THR A 111 16.68 11.54 5.10
CA THR A 111 17.65 11.79 4.03
C THR A 111 17.26 11.07 2.73
N LEU A 112 16.85 9.81 2.82
CA LEU A 112 16.40 9.06 1.66
C LEU A 112 15.06 9.61 1.13
N LEU A 113 14.15 10.00 2.02
CA LEU A 113 12.88 10.62 1.64
C LEU A 113 13.09 11.94 0.88
N GLU A 114 14.04 12.77 1.31
CA GLU A 114 14.42 14.00 0.60
C GLU A 114 15.01 13.68 -0.78
N ARG A 115 15.86 12.65 -0.89
CA ARG A 115 16.39 12.18 -2.18
C ARG A 115 15.28 11.69 -3.10
N VAL A 116 14.31 10.94 -2.58
CA VAL A 116 13.12 10.48 -3.33
C VAL A 116 12.26 11.67 -3.77
N SER A 117 12.06 12.66 -2.90
CA SER A 117 11.33 13.89 -3.23
C SER A 117 11.96 14.61 -4.41
N ASN A 118 13.28 14.82 -4.36
CA ASN A 118 14.02 15.62 -5.34
C ASN A 118 14.36 14.84 -6.62
N GLY A 119 14.54 13.52 -6.53
CA GLY A 119 14.99 12.66 -7.61
C GLY A 119 13.88 11.88 -8.32
N ILE A 120 12.73 11.68 -7.68
CA ILE A 120 11.63 10.86 -8.21
C ILE A 120 10.33 11.66 -8.28
N ILE A 121 9.80 12.10 -7.13
CA ILE A 121 8.46 12.71 -7.06
C ILE A 121 8.42 14.05 -7.80
N GLY A 122 9.32 14.97 -7.44
CA GLY A 122 9.42 16.29 -8.06
C GLY A 122 9.66 16.22 -9.57
N PRO A 123 10.63 15.43 -10.06
CA PRO A 123 10.84 15.23 -11.50
C PRO A 123 9.64 14.63 -12.23
N ALA A 124 8.94 13.64 -11.65
CA ALA A 124 7.75 13.05 -12.26
C ALA A 124 6.61 14.08 -12.42
N LEU A 125 6.31 14.83 -11.35
CA LEU A 125 5.28 15.89 -11.38
C LEU A 125 5.65 17.01 -12.36
N ARG A 126 6.92 17.45 -12.36
CA ARG A 126 7.42 18.48 -13.27
C ARG A 126 7.40 18.02 -14.73
N GLY A 127 7.73 16.75 -15.00
CA GLY A 127 7.65 16.18 -16.35
C GLY A 127 6.24 16.28 -16.91
N MET A 128 5.25 15.82 -16.13
CA MET A 128 3.83 15.92 -16.48
C MET A 128 3.37 17.38 -16.69
N GLN A 129 3.87 18.32 -15.89
CA GLN A 129 3.61 19.75 -16.07
C GLN A 129 4.19 20.29 -17.40
N VAL A 130 5.45 19.94 -17.72
CA VAL A 130 6.14 20.35 -18.96
C VAL A 130 5.46 19.78 -20.20
N GLU A 131 4.90 18.58 -20.10
CA GLU A 131 4.13 17.94 -21.17
C GLU A 131 2.71 18.52 -21.35
N GLY A 132 2.31 19.48 -20.51
CA GLY A 132 0.99 20.11 -20.56
C GLY A 132 -0.13 19.26 -19.96
N THR A 133 0.21 18.24 -19.18
CA THR A 133 -0.72 17.34 -18.49
C THR A 133 -0.45 17.33 -16.97
N PRO A 134 -0.55 18.48 -16.27
CA PRO A 134 -0.21 18.57 -14.85
C PRO A 134 -1.05 17.60 -14.01
N PHE A 135 -0.40 16.93 -13.06
CA PHE A 135 -1.04 15.97 -12.19
C PHE A 135 -1.61 16.65 -10.93
N ILE A 136 -2.89 16.46 -10.67
CA ILE A 136 -3.59 16.98 -9.49
C ILE A 136 -4.21 15.82 -8.74
N GLY A 137 -3.90 15.70 -7.45
CA GLY A 137 -4.41 14.64 -6.58
C GLY A 137 -3.32 13.86 -5.88
N CYS A 138 -3.60 12.59 -5.57
CA CYS A 138 -2.69 11.71 -4.85
C CYS A 138 -1.82 10.89 -5.82
N LEU A 139 -0.54 11.22 -5.90
CA LEU A 139 0.47 10.41 -6.56
C LEU A 139 1.03 9.41 -5.55
N PHE A 140 0.81 8.14 -5.79
CA PHE A 140 1.45 7.02 -5.10
C PHE A 140 2.67 6.62 -5.92
N ALA A 141 3.83 6.50 -5.27
CA ALA A 141 5.03 5.91 -5.82
C ALA A 141 5.39 4.65 -5.05
N GLY A 142 5.31 3.49 -5.72
CA GLY A 142 5.84 2.23 -5.21
C GLY A 142 7.32 2.17 -5.51
N LEU A 143 8.15 2.10 -4.48
CA LEU A 143 9.61 2.16 -4.58
C LEU A 143 10.22 0.85 -4.07
N MET A 144 11.28 0.41 -4.71
CA MET A 144 12.18 -0.61 -4.18
C MET A 144 13.38 0.09 -3.55
N VAL A 145 13.65 -0.17 -2.27
CA VAL A 145 14.76 0.41 -1.52
C VAL A 145 15.83 -0.63 -1.24
N ASP A 146 17.04 -0.39 -1.73
CA ASP A 146 18.22 -1.22 -1.49
C ASP A 146 19.36 -0.34 -0.97
N GLY A 147 19.72 -0.52 0.30
CA GLY A 147 20.62 0.39 1.00
C GLY A 147 20.12 1.84 0.98
N ASP A 148 20.91 2.72 0.37
CA ASP A 148 20.61 4.15 0.23
C ASP A 148 20.05 4.52 -1.15
N GLU A 149 19.61 3.54 -1.96
CA GLU A 149 19.02 3.78 -3.27
C GLU A 149 17.54 3.40 -3.29
N ALA A 150 16.73 4.25 -3.92
CA ALA A 150 15.31 4.00 -4.15
C ALA A 150 15.04 4.05 -5.66
N ARG A 151 14.39 3.01 -6.19
CA ARG A 151 14.03 2.91 -7.61
C ARG A 151 12.52 2.72 -7.76
N VAL A 152 11.93 3.37 -8.76
CA VAL A 152 10.49 3.29 -9.02
C VAL A 152 10.12 1.91 -9.53
N VAL A 153 9.16 1.26 -8.87
CA VAL A 153 8.51 0.03 -9.33
C VAL A 153 7.28 0.38 -10.16
N GLU A 154 6.45 1.30 -9.66
CA GLU A 154 5.23 1.76 -10.32
C GLU A 154 4.73 3.09 -9.73
N PHE A 155 3.85 3.76 -10.47
CA PHE A 155 3.04 4.85 -9.95
C PHE A 155 1.56 4.46 -9.94
N ASN A 156 0.83 4.93 -8.94
CA ASN A 156 -0.63 4.90 -8.91
C ASN A 156 -1.17 6.33 -8.71
N CYS A 157 -2.39 6.58 -9.19
CA CYS A 157 -3.01 7.92 -9.17
C CYS A 157 -4.05 8.07 -8.04
N ARG A 158 -3.89 7.28 -6.97
CA ARG A 158 -4.79 7.25 -5.81
C ARG A 158 -4.07 6.75 -4.59
N PHE A 159 -4.73 6.95 -3.46
CA PHE A 159 -4.42 6.31 -2.20
C PHE A 159 -4.37 4.76 -2.31
N GLY A 160 -3.40 4.18 -1.59
CA GLY A 160 -3.26 2.75 -1.36
C GLY A 160 -4.23 2.27 -0.28
N ASP A 161 -4.41 0.96 -0.18
CA ASP A 161 -5.24 0.34 0.85
C ASP A 161 -4.60 -1.02 1.15
N PRO A 162 -4.06 -1.25 2.36
CA PRO A 162 -4.38 -0.53 3.61
C PRO A 162 -3.40 0.61 4.01
N GLU A 163 -2.59 1.15 3.10
CA GLU A 163 -1.61 2.20 3.48
C GLU A 163 -2.27 3.50 3.94
N THR A 164 -3.45 3.83 3.40
CA THR A 164 -4.18 5.05 3.77
C THR A 164 -4.55 5.07 5.25
N GLU A 165 -4.90 3.90 5.77
CA GLU A 165 -5.31 3.65 7.14
C GLU A 165 -4.18 3.88 8.16
N VAL A 166 -2.93 4.03 7.72
CA VAL A 166 -1.79 4.39 8.58
C VAL A 166 -1.19 5.76 8.28
N ILE A 167 -1.27 6.26 7.04
CA ILE A 167 -0.71 7.58 6.70
C ILE A 167 -1.63 8.73 7.12
N LEU A 168 -2.96 8.59 7.01
CA LEU A 168 -3.89 9.68 7.33
C LEU A 168 -3.96 9.98 8.84
N PRO A 169 -3.94 8.98 9.75
CA PRO A 169 -3.84 9.26 11.18
C PRO A 169 -2.57 10.01 11.59
N LEU A 170 -1.52 9.98 10.75
CA LEU A 170 -0.26 10.68 10.96
C LEU A 170 -0.19 12.04 10.24
N TYR A 171 -1.24 12.44 9.52
CA TYR A 171 -1.32 13.79 8.95
C TYR A 171 -1.88 14.76 10.00
N ARG A 172 -1.10 15.79 10.36
CA ARG A 172 -1.48 16.75 11.42
C ARG A 172 -2.31 17.92 10.92
N GLY A 173 -2.42 18.09 9.61
CA GLY A 173 -3.15 19.19 9.01
C GLY A 173 -4.64 18.87 8.86
N ASP A 174 -5.41 19.86 8.44
CA ASP A 174 -6.75 19.62 7.95
C ASP A 174 -6.65 18.95 6.56
N PHE A 175 -6.99 17.66 6.50
CA PHE A 175 -6.92 16.89 5.26
C PHE A 175 -7.89 17.42 4.19
N ALA A 176 -9.08 17.90 4.58
CA ALA A 176 -10.01 18.50 3.63
C ALA A 176 -9.46 19.82 3.08
N ALA A 177 -8.77 20.62 3.91
CA ALA A 177 -8.08 21.81 3.45
C ALA A 177 -6.93 21.48 2.48
N LEU A 178 -6.17 20.40 2.72
CA LEU A 178 -5.14 19.94 1.79
C LEU A 178 -5.72 19.54 0.43
N LEU A 179 -6.78 18.73 0.42
CA LEU A 179 -7.44 18.31 -0.82
C LEU A 179 -8.05 19.50 -1.57
N ARG A 180 -8.63 20.46 -0.85
CA ARG A 180 -9.13 21.71 -1.44
C ARG A 180 -8.00 22.53 -2.05
N ALA A 181 -6.88 22.70 -1.35
CA ALA A 181 -5.73 23.43 -1.86
C ALA A 181 -5.14 22.77 -3.11
N ALA A 182 -5.11 21.42 -3.14
CA ALA A 182 -4.73 20.65 -4.31
C ALA A 182 -5.62 20.97 -5.52
N ALA A 183 -6.94 20.95 -5.33
CA ALA A 183 -7.90 21.26 -6.38
C ALA A 183 -7.87 22.74 -6.83
N GLN A 184 -7.29 23.65 -6.02
CA GLN A 184 -7.24 25.09 -6.27
C GLN A 184 -5.84 25.60 -6.65
N SER A 185 -4.86 24.71 -6.84
CA SER A 185 -3.46 25.08 -7.13
C SER A 185 -2.88 26.04 -6.11
N SER A 186 -3.13 25.77 -4.82
CA SER A 186 -2.72 26.63 -3.70
C SER A 186 -2.05 25.85 -2.55
N ILE A 187 -1.39 24.73 -2.84
CA ILE A 187 -0.68 23.95 -1.79
C ILE A 187 0.44 24.78 -1.14
N ALA A 188 1.12 25.64 -1.91
CA ALA A 188 2.22 26.46 -1.42
C ALA A 188 1.85 27.40 -0.24
N SER A 189 0.56 27.62 0.03
CA SER A 189 0.10 28.41 1.19
C SER A 189 -0.16 27.59 2.45
N LEU A 190 0.02 26.26 2.41
CA LEU A 190 -0.20 25.38 3.56
C LEU A 190 1.08 25.20 4.39
N GLU A 191 0.91 25.12 5.70
CA GLU A 191 2.01 24.80 6.62
C GLU A 191 2.34 23.30 6.59
N PRO A 192 3.62 22.91 6.74
CA PRO A 192 4.00 21.51 6.88
C PRO A 192 3.32 20.85 8.08
N ALA A 193 2.68 19.70 7.87
CA ALA A 193 1.87 19.05 8.90
C ALA A 193 2.21 17.56 9.06
N ARG A 194 3.49 17.28 9.37
CA ARG A 194 4.00 15.92 9.61
C ARG A 194 3.92 15.54 11.08
N SER A 195 3.50 14.30 11.35
CA SER A 195 3.62 13.68 12.67
C SER A 195 5.01 13.08 12.89
N THR A 196 5.45 13.04 14.15
CA THR A 196 6.60 12.24 14.62
C THR A 196 6.19 10.88 15.18
N GLY A 197 4.88 10.57 15.15
CA GLY A 197 4.30 9.36 15.70
C GLY A 197 4.36 8.16 14.77
N SER A 198 3.78 7.06 15.23
CA SER A 198 3.69 5.81 14.48
C SER A 198 2.24 5.35 14.34
N ALA A 199 1.95 4.58 13.30
CA ALA A 199 0.68 3.93 13.07
C ALA A 199 0.88 2.54 12.46
N ALA A 200 0.02 1.60 12.85
CA ALA A 200 -0.01 0.25 12.32
C ALA A 200 -1.45 -0.19 12.11
N ALA A 201 -1.75 -0.76 10.94
CA ALA A 201 -3.05 -1.29 10.58
C ALA A 201 -2.95 -2.80 10.30
N ILE A 202 -3.84 -3.57 10.92
CA ILE A 202 -3.95 -5.00 10.68
C ILE A 202 -5.27 -5.26 9.97
N VAL A 203 -5.20 -5.92 8.81
CA VAL A 203 -6.39 -6.26 8.06
C VAL A 203 -6.96 -7.59 8.54
N MET A 204 -8.23 -7.59 8.91
CA MET A 204 -9.01 -8.79 9.14
C MET A 204 -9.74 -9.17 7.85
N ALA A 205 -9.52 -10.38 7.38
CA ALA A 205 -10.06 -10.93 6.14
C ALA A 205 -11.03 -12.08 6.40
N SER A 206 -11.92 -12.32 5.45
CA SER A 206 -12.82 -13.48 5.42
C SER A 206 -12.04 -14.75 5.06
N ASP A 207 -12.43 -15.87 5.66
CA ASP A 207 -11.88 -17.19 5.35
C ASP A 207 -11.89 -17.48 3.83
N GLY A 208 -10.77 -17.97 3.33
CA GLY A 208 -10.53 -18.24 1.91
C GLY A 208 -9.99 -17.07 1.08
N TYR A 209 -9.95 -15.83 1.60
CA TYR A 209 -9.27 -14.72 0.91
C TYR A 209 -7.77 -15.04 0.72
N PRO A 210 -7.14 -14.77 -0.46
CA PRO A 210 -7.62 -14.02 -1.62
C PRO A 210 -8.33 -14.83 -2.72
N ALA A 211 -8.61 -16.12 -2.47
CA ALA A 211 -9.37 -16.97 -3.37
C ALA A 211 -10.88 -16.79 -3.15
N SER A 212 -11.66 -17.87 -3.22
CA SER A 212 -13.09 -17.84 -2.89
C SER A 212 -13.28 -17.72 -1.39
N TYR A 213 -14.09 -16.74 -0.96
CA TYR A 213 -14.38 -16.48 0.44
C TYR A 213 -15.88 -16.39 0.69
N THR A 214 -16.30 -16.57 1.95
CA THR A 214 -17.70 -16.43 2.37
C THR A 214 -18.00 -15.05 2.92
N THR A 215 -19.22 -14.57 2.73
CA THR A 215 -19.73 -13.30 3.29
C THR A 215 -20.99 -13.56 4.12
N GLY A 216 -21.44 -12.54 4.87
CA GLY A 216 -22.63 -12.61 5.71
C GLY A 216 -22.37 -13.14 7.13
N MET A 217 -21.12 -13.26 7.55
CA MET A 217 -20.77 -13.65 8.92
C MET A 217 -20.94 -12.46 9.84
N ALA A 218 -21.63 -12.64 10.98
CA ALA A 218 -21.82 -11.58 11.96
C ALA A 218 -20.47 -11.14 12.55
N ILE A 219 -20.30 -9.84 12.72
CA ILE A 219 -19.12 -9.18 13.26
C ILE A 219 -19.49 -8.58 14.62
N THR A 220 -18.72 -8.91 15.66
CA THR A 220 -18.89 -8.40 17.03
C THR A 220 -17.60 -7.77 17.55
N GLY A 221 -17.69 -6.96 18.61
CA GLY A 221 -16.53 -6.40 19.31
C GLY A 221 -15.90 -5.14 18.70
N VAL A 222 -16.46 -4.62 17.59
CA VAL A 222 -15.98 -3.38 16.95
C VAL A 222 -16.06 -2.17 17.88
N ASP A 223 -17.15 -2.03 18.63
CA ASP A 223 -17.34 -0.93 19.59
C ASP A 223 -16.34 -1.04 20.76
N ASP A 224 -16.07 -2.25 21.25
CA ASP A 224 -15.11 -2.48 22.33
C ASP A 224 -13.67 -2.19 21.88
N ALA A 225 -13.33 -2.54 20.64
CA ALA A 225 -12.02 -2.24 20.05
C ALA A 225 -11.83 -0.73 19.85
N SER A 226 -12.82 -0.03 19.27
CA SER A 226 -12.77 1.41 18.99
C SER A 226 -12.99 2.31 20.20
N SER A 227 -13.35 1.75 21.36
CA SER A 227 -13.47 2.51 22.61
C SER A 227 -12.12 3.00 23.17
N GLU A 228 -11.01 2.40 22.74
CA GLU A 228 -9.67 2.80 23.16
C GLU A 228 -9.17 4.03 22.39
N GLN A 229 -8.55 4.97 23.11
CA GLN A 229 -7.92 6.12 22.48
C GLN A 229 -6.83 5.67 21.49
N GLY A 230 -6.79 6.30 20.31
CA GLY A 230 -5.80 5.99 19.27
C GLY A 230 -6.06 4.67 18.54
N ILE A 231 -7.22 4.04 18.71
CA ILE A 231 -7.68 2.92 17.89
C ILE A 231 -8.78 3.41 16.94
N VAL A 232 -8.69 3.03 15.66
CA VAL A 232 -9.74 3.22 14.66
C VAL A 232 -9.98 1.90 13.94
N VAL A 233 -11.25 1.50 13.83
CA VAL A 233 -11.65 0.34 13.03
C VAL A 233 -12.22 0.86 11.71
N PHE A 234 -11.43 0.78 10.65
CA PHE A 234 -11.86 1.16 9.30
C PHE A 234 -12.62 -0.01 8.66
N HIS A 235 -13.82 0.27 8.17
CA HIS A 235 -14.66 -0.71 7.51
C HIS A 235 -14.31 -0.82 6.02
N ALA A 236 -13.88 -2.00 5.59
CA ALA A 236 -13.72 -2.34 4.18
C ALA A 236 -14.97 -3.10 3.69
N GLY A 237 -14.88 -4.42 3.54
CA GLY A 237 -16.00 -5.26 3.13
C GLY A 237 -16.96 -5.58 4.28
N THR A 238 -17.79 -4.62 4.70
CA THR A 238 -18.87 -4.84 5.67
C THR A 238 -20.22 -4.34 5.16
N LYS A 239 -21.32 -4.81 5.75
CA LYS A 239 -22.66 -4.23 5.58
C LYS A 239 -23.50 -4.39 6.84
N LEU A 240 -24.52 -3.57 7.00
CA LEU A 240 -25.56 -3.77 8.01
C LEU A 240 -26.71 -4.61 7.42
N VAL A 241 -27.12 -5.66 8.14
CA VAL A 241 -28.33 -6.44 7.88
C VAL A 241 -29.24 -6.30 9.10
N GLY A 242 -30.21 -5.39 9.00
CA GLY A 242 -30.88 -4.87 10.20
C GLY A 242 -29.86 -4.15 11.08
N ASP A 243 -29.81 -4.50 12.37
CA ASP A 243 -28.83 -3.96 13.33
C ASP A 243 -27.55 -4.79 13.43
N THR A 244 -27.41 -5.86 12.62
CA THR A 244 -26.23 -6.73 12.66
C THR A 244 -25.22 -6.32 11.60
N LEU A 245 -24.00 -6.00 12.03
CA LEU A 245 -22.85 -5.83 11.15
C LEU A 245 -22.39 -7.20 10.65
N VAL A 246 -22.22 -7.35 9.34
CA VAL A 246 -21.77 -8.62 8.73
C VAL A 246 -20.66 -8.42 7.70
N THR A 247 -19.87 -9.47 7.47
CA THR A 247 -18.86 -9.50 6.41
C THR A 247 -19.50 -9.34 5.03
N ASN A 248 -18.86 -8.61 4.13
CA ASN A 248 -19.33 -8.33 2.77
C ASN A 248 -18.17 -8.15 1.77
N GLY A 249 -16.99 -8.72 2.06
CA GLY A 249 -15.83 -8.65 1.17
C GLY A 249 -14.69 -9.56 1.66
N GLY A 250 -13.65 -9.67 0.84
CA GLY A 250 -12.46 -10.47 1.15
C GLY A 250 -11.68 -9.86 2.31
N ARG A 251 -11.29 -8.59 2.21
CA ARG A 251 -10.83 -7.76 3.34
C ARG A 251 -12.05 -7.13 4.00
N VAL A 252 -12.18 -7.28 5.31
CA VAL A 252 -13.39 -6.92 6.06
C VAL A 252 -13.17 -5.64 6.86
N LEU A 253 -12.11 -5.60 7.67
CA LEU A 253 -11.76 -4.47 8.52
C LEU A 253 -10.26 -4.19 8.42
N ALA A 254 -9.85 -2.94 8.62
CA ALA A 254 -8.50 -2.57 8.98
C ALA A 254 -8.51 -1.95 10.38
N VAL A 255 -7.89 -2.63 11.35
CA VAL A 255 -7.80 -2.18 12.73
C VAL A 255 -6.50 -1.42 12.90
N THR A 256 -6.59 -0.10 13.01
CA THR A 256 -5.45 0.79 13.13
C THR A 256 -5.25 1.22 14.56
N ALA A 257 -4.03 1.07 15.06
CA ALA A 257 -3.54 1.82 16.21
C ALA A 257 -2.58 2.92 15.74
N PHE A 258 -2.67 4.10 16.35
CA PHE A 258 -1.74 5.20 16.11
C PHE A 258 -1.51 6.00 17.38
N ASP A 259 -0.30 6.54 17.50
CA ASP A 259 0.08 7.40 18.62
C ASP A 259 1.16 8.38 18.19
N GLU A 260 1.06 9.61 18.68
CA GLU A 260 2.00 10.68 18.40
C GLU A 260 3.35 10.48 19.10
N ASN A 261 3.35 9.76 20.21
CA ASN A 261 4.48 9.66 21.14
C ASN A 261 4.94 8.22 21.39
N ASP A 262 4.29 7.23 20.77
CA ASP A 262 4.64 5.82 20.93
C ASP A 262 5.54 5.34 19.79
N SER A 263 6.32 4.31 20.11
CA SER A 263 7.12 3.56 19.16
C SER A 263 6.26 2.72 18.21
N LEU A 264 6.84 2.32 17.08
CA LEU A 264 6.20 1.38 16.16
C LEU A 264 5.82 0.07 16.85
N ASP A 265 6.68 -0.48 17.72
CA ASP A 265 6.41 -1.70 18.49
C ASP A 265 5.17 -1.54 19.40
N GLY A 266 5.07 -0.39 20.08
CA GLY A 266 3.95 -0.07 20.95
C GLY A 266 2.61 0.01 20.21
N VAL A 267 2.56 0.71 19.07
CA VAL A 267 1.33 0.80 18.26
C VAL A 267 0.98 -0.54 17.61
N VAL A 268 1.96 -1.32 17.14
CA VAL A 268 1.70 -2.67 16.59
C VAL A 268 1.06 -3.56 17.63
N ARG A 269 1.60 -3.60 18.86
CA ARG A 269 1.00 -4.38 19.95
C ARG A 269 -0.44 -3.95 20.24
N ARG A 270 -0.69 -2.63 20.31
CA ARG A 270 -2.04 -2.09 20.54
C ARG A 270 -3.02 -2.45 19.41
N ALA A 271 -2.57 -2.44 18.16
CA ALA A 271 -3.40 -2.88 17.03
C ALA A 271 -3.81 -4.35 17.21
N TYR A 272 -2.88 -5.24 17.59
CA TYR A 272 -3.19 -6.64 17.87
C TYR A 272 -4.13 -6.81 19.08
N ASP A 273 -3.92 -6.06 20.16
CA ASP A 273 -4.79 -6.07 21.34
C ASP A 273 -6.24 -5.66 20.95
N ALA A 274 -6.39 -4.71 20.02
CA ALA A 274 -7.69 -4.31 19.49
C ALA A 274 -8.31 -5.36 18.55
N VAL A 275 -7.52 -5.96 17.65
CA VAL A 275 -7.96 -7.06 16.76
C VAL A 275 -8.50 -8.23 17.59
N ALA A 276 -7.85 -8.57 18.70
CA ALA A 276 -8.25 -9.69 19.56
C ALA A 276 -9.64 -9.55 20.20
N LYS A 277 -10.23 -8.34 20.16
CA LYS A 277 -11.59 -8.09 20.65
C LYS A 277 -12.66 -8.29 19.58
N ILE A 278 -12.27 -8.32 18.31
CA ILE A 278 -13.20 -8.38 17.19
C ILE A 278 -13.32 -9.84 16.74
N GLU A 279 -14.56 -10.30 16.58
CA GLU A 279 -14.84 -11.67 16.17
C GLU A 279 -15.79 -11.72 14.99
N PHE A 280 -15.49 -12.62 14.04
CA PHE A 280 -16.44 -13.14 13.07
C PHE A 280 -15.98 -14.54 12.63
N ASN A 281 -16.93 -15.39 12.24
CA ASN A 281 -16.60 -16.75 11.84
C ASN A 281 -15.63 -16.75 10.64
N GLY A 282 -14.50 -17.45 10.79
CA GLY A 282 -13.47 -17.53 9.75
C GLY A 282 -12.59 -16.28 9.61
N ALA A 283 -12.51 -15.42 10.65
CA ALA A 283 -11.57 -14.30 10.63
C ALA A 283 -10.12 -14.77 10.47
N HIS A 284 -9.42 -14.20 9.48
CA HIS A 284 -8.00 -14.39 9.25
C HIS A 284 -7.28 -13.05 9.26
N TYR A 285 -6.15 -12.97 9.95
CA TYR A 285 -5.23 -11.84 9.91
C TYR A 285 -3.81 -12.34 10.16
N ARG A 286 -2.82 -11.58 9.69
CA ARG A 286 -1.41 -11.88 9.94
C ARG A 286 -1.00 -11.50 11.35
N HIS A 287 -0.02 -12.21 11.92
CA HIS A 287 0.51 -11.97 13.27
C HIS A 287 1.89 -11.32 13.29
N ASP A 288 2.40 -10.91 12.13
CA ASP A 288 3.75 -10.38 11.92
C ASP A 288 3.78 -9.09 11.09
N ILE A 289 2.67 -8.34 11.05
CA ILE A 289 2.65 -6.98 10.49
C ILE A 289 3.73 -6.13 11.16
N ALA A 290 4.53 -5.45 10.32
CA ALA A 290 5.71 -4.67 10.66
C ALA A 290 6.97 -5.45 11.11
N HIS A 291 7.01 -6.78 11.01
CA HIS A 291 8.16 -7.57 11.50
C HIS A 291 9.51 -7.09 10.94
N ARG A 292 9.58 -6.75 9.64
CA ARG A 292 10.81 -6.24 8.99
C ARG A 292 11.34 -4.96 9.65
N ALA A 293 10.44 -4.04 10.01
CA ALA A 293 10.82 -2.82 10.71
C ALA A 293 11.19 -3.08 12.17
N LEU A 294 10.46 -3.94 12.87
CA LEU A 294 10.71 -4.24 14.28
C LEU A 294 12.04 -4.99 14.48
N ASP A 295 12.38 -5.92 13.60
CA ASP A 295 13.64 -6.66 13.65
C ASP A 295 14.86 -5.77 13.35
N ARG A 296 14.66 -4.62 12.69
CA ARG A 296 15.73 -3.65 12.40
C ARG A 296 16.07 -2.76 13.60
N VAL A 297 15.14 -2.59 14.55
CA VAL A 297 15.28 -1.71 15.72
C VAL A 297 15.68 -2.49 16.99
N ARG A 298 15.62 -3.82 16.94
CA ARG A 298 16.06 -4.72 18.02
C ARG A 298 17.57 -4.96 17.98
#